data_AF-A0A2N4XK89-F1
#
_entry.id   AF-A0A2N4XK89-F1
#
_cell.length_a   1.000
_cell.length_b   1.000
_cell.length_c   1.000
_cell.angle_alpha   90.00
_cell.angle_beta   90.00
_cell.angle_gamma   90.00
#
_symmetry.space_group_name_H-M   'P 1'
#
loop_
_entity.id
_entity.type
_entity.pdbx_description
1 polymer ?
#
loop_
_entity_poly.entity_id
_entity_poly.type
_entity_poly.pdbx_seq_one_letter_code
_entity_poly.pdbx_strand_id
1 'polypeptide(L)'
;MPARVINEIEFRQHVAQTGRQLMWFLGAGASRSSGLPTATDLTWDLKRRYYCAQENQDVVAHDVSNRFVQARIQAYMVSKGFPPLWDPTEYSFYFELLFGKDYAAQQRYLNEALATGKISSTIGHRALAALIHLGLSRIIFTTNFDEVVESAYASIAGKNLTTFHLEGSYAALEALNAESFPFYAKVHGDFRYQSVKNLSDDLLHNDREIQKCLVAAASRFGMIVSGYSGRDGNVMAMLREAIDQNNAFPHGLYWTVTQISRVEAPVRELMDYANSKGIEGGIVETGTFDEMLAKIWRLIAEKSPDVDAKVRSATTKQVKIPLPPVGNAYPMLRTNALRITGFPSACGTIDYDGAVDIGELKSVLFEKQPPCSVCHTDRILFWGDGKEIAKIYEPKRVKSITSFEIDDLVHAINASTYFKSMVEHTVATALVADKPLMLRKQNKTWYAITHHEQAHSDALKSMRDALSRKDFDGKLHNGVVNGRVPGLKDVYWAEAVSLKIEERDGQLWLLLQPDVWISPNKMREEATVFLRKKKIYRWNKQASNLLSAWIEVLLGGVGKGDASVTAYKDTEHSAQFQISMRSAFSRRSDKNV
;
A
#
# COMPACT_ATOMS: atom_id res chain seq x y z
N MET A 1 31.07 17.67 4.46
CA MET A 1 29.86 18.18 3.80
C MET A 1 28.72 17.24 4.14
N PRO A 2 27.49 17.70 4.35
CA PRO A 2 26.36 16.83 4.68
C PRO A 2 26.06 15.85 3.52
N ALA A 3 25.56 14.66 3.84
CA ALA A 3 25.36 13.57 2.91
C ALA A 3 24.51 14.04 1.73
N ARG A 4 25.07 13.92 0.52
CA ARG A 4 24.39 14.32 -0.71
C ARG A 4 23.11 13.50 -0.89
N VAL A 5 21.99 14.17 -1.09
CA VAL A 5 20.72 13.55 -1.48
C VAL A 5 20.65 13.56 -3.00
N ILE A 6 20.37 12.40 -3.60
CA ILE A 6 20.31 12.23 -5.05
C ILE A 6 18.86 12.07 -5.49
N ASN A 7 18.53 12.66 -6.64
CA ASN A 7 17.20 12.54 -7.22
C ASN A 7 16.95 11.10 -7.71
N GLU A 8 15.77 10.55 -7.40
CA GLU A 8 15.37 9.20 -7.82
C GLU A 8 15.43 9.00 -9.34
N ILE A 9 15.14 10.03 -10.15
CA ILE A 9 15.19 9.93 -11.62
C ILE A 9 16.63 9.75 -12.09
N GLU A 10 17.55 10.59 -11.61
CA GLU A 10 18.98 10.55 -11.95
C GLU A 10 19.58 9.20 -11.55
N PHE A 11 19.28 8.74 -10.33
CA PHE A 11 19.71 7.42 -9.86
C PHE A 11 19.24 6.29 -10.78
N ARG A 12 17.94 6.26 -11.14
CA ARG A 12 17.41 5.19 -11.98
C ARG A 12 17.99 5.20 -13.40
N GLN A 13 18.25 6.38 -13.96
CA GLN A 13 18.91 6.51 -15.26
C GLN A 13 20.37 6.00 -15.19
N HIS A 14 21.10 6.37 -14.13
CA HIS A 14 22.45 5.87 -13.90
C HIS A 14 22.45 4.34 -13.81
N VAL A 15 21.61 3.74 -12.96
CA VAL A 15 21.54 2.27 -12.81
C VAL A 15 21.20 1.56 -14.13
N ALA A 16 20.30 2.13 -14.93
CA ALA A 16 19.94 1.56 -16.23
C ALA A 16 21.10 1.60 -17.25
N GLN A 17 21.96 2.62 -17.18
CA GLN A 17 23.10 2.80 -18.09
C GLN A 17 24.36 2.05 -17.63
N THR A 18 24.66 2.09 -16.33
CA THR A 18 25.91 1.58 -15.74
C THR A 18 25.72 0.30 -14.94
N GLY A 19 24.55 -0.34 -14.98
CA GLY A 19 24.24 -1.51 -14.14
C GLY A 19 25.30 -2.62 -14.14
N ARG A 20 25.95 -2.89 -15.29
CA ARG A 20 27.04 -3.89 -15.41
C ARG A 20 28.27 -3.59 -14.52
N GLN A 21 28.42 -2.32 -14.14
CA GLN A 21 29.52 -1.77 -13.33
C GLN A 21 29.08 -1.49 -11.88
N LEU A 22 27.85 -1.87 -11.52
CA LEU A 22 27.30 -1.73 -10.17
C LEU A 22 27.11 -3.10 -9.53
N MET A 23 27.49 -3.21 -8.26
CA MET A 23 27.15 -4.34 -7.40
C MET A 23 26.02 -3.97 -6.44
N TRP A 24 25.28 -4.99 -5.98
CA TRP A 24 24.20 -4.79 -5.01
C TRP A 24 24.59 -5.31 -3.64
N PHE A 25 24.20 -4.58 -2.60
CA PHE A 25 24.23 -5.04 -1.22
C PHE A 25 22.81 -5.08 -0.67
N LEU A 26 22.29 -6.28 -0.42
CA LEU A 26 20.91 -6.51 -0.01
C LEU A 26 20.80 -6.83 1.48
N GLY A 27 20.01 -6.03 2.20
CA GLY A 27 19.63 -6.28 3.59
C GLY A 27 18.23 -6.86 3.75
N ALA A 28 17.85 -7.15 5.01
CA ALA A 28 16.59 -7.84 5.33
C ALA A 28 15.33 -7.08 4.90
N GLY A 29 15.44 -5.75 4.76
CA GLY A 29 14.36 -4.90 4.24
C GLY A 29 14.02 -5.16 2.77
N ALA A 30 14.92 -5.77 1.98
CA ALA A 30 14.63 -6.17 0.60
C ALA A 30 13.63 -7.33 0.56
N SER A 31 13.77 -8.31 1.47
CA SER A 31 12.92 -9.50 1.56
C SER A 31 11.60 -9.27 2.32
N ARG A 32 11.41 -8.12 2.98
CA ARG A 32 10.22 -7.83 3.81
C ARG A 32 8.91 -7.89 3.01
N SER A 33 8.92 -7.41 1.76
CA SER A 33 7.71 -7.44 0.91
C SER A 33 7.35 -8.85 0.43
N SER A 34 8.29 -9.81 0.52
CA SER A 34 8.07 -11.23 0.22
C SER A 34 7.38 -12.00 1.36
N GLY A 35 6.94 -11.30 2.41
CA GLY A 35 6.28 -11.90 3.58
C GLY A 35 7.25 -12.48 4.61
N LEU A 36 8.56 -12.28 4.44
CA LEU A 36 9.57 -12.73 5.40
C LEU A 36 9.75 -11.70 6.54
N PRO A 37 9.80 -12.16 7.81
CA PRO A 37 10.02 -11.27 8.94
C PRO A 37 11.46 -10.74 8.95
N THR A 38 11.63 -9.45 9.22
CA THR A 38 12.96 -8.86 9.48
C THR A 38 13.45 -9.20 10.89
N ALA A 39 14.73 -8.97 11.19
CA ALA A 39 15.26 -9.11 12.55
C ALA A 39 14.46 -8.30 13.59
N THR A 40 13.98 -7.12 13.20
CA THR A 40 13.08 -6.28 14.03
C THR A 40 11.73 -6.96 14.24
N ASP A 41 11.13 -7.56 13.20
CA ASP A 41 9.85 -8.26 13.31
C ASP A 41 9.97 -9.52 14.20
N LEU A 42 11.08 -10.26 14.07
CA LEU A 42 11.41 -11.39 14.95
C LEU A 42 11.60 -10.92 16.40
N THR A 43 12.34 -9.83 16.62
CA THR A 43 12.53 -9.24 17.97
C THR A 43 11.19 -8.90 18.62
N TRP A 44 10.26 -8.32 17.86
CA TRP A 44 8.91 -8.02 18.36
C TRP A 44 8.08 -9.27 18.65
N ASP A 45 8.21 -10.32 17.84
CA ASP A 45 7.58 -11.62 18.10
C ASP A 45 8.12 -12.22 19.41
N LEU A 46 9.44 -12.20 19.62
CA LEU A 46 10.09 -12.70 20.84
C LEU A 46 9.62 -11.90 22.07
N LYS A 47 9.66 -10.57 22.01
CA LYS A 47 9.13 -9.70 23.07
C LYS A 47 7.67 -10.01 23.39
N ARG A 48 6.83 -10.16 22.36
CA ARG A 48 5.41 -10.49 22.54
C ARG A 48 5.25 -11.83 23.24
N ARG A 49 5.95 -12.88 22.79
CA ARG A 49 5.89 -14.22 23.41
C ARG A 49 6.30 -14.17 24.88
N TYR A 50 7.38 -13.47 25.20
CA TYR A 50 7.83 -13.31 26.58
C TYR A 50 6.80 -12.55 27.44
N TYR A 51 6.31 -11.41 26.95
CA TYR A 51 5.29 -10.61 27.65
C TYR A 51 4.00 -11.40 27.91
N CYS A 52 3.47 -12.08 26.89
CA CYS A 52 2.26 -12.89 27.00
C CYS A 52 2.45 -14.07 27.97
N ALA A 53 3.63 -14.71 27.98
CA ALA A 53 3.92 -15.78 28.92
C ALA A 53 3.99 -15.29 30.38
N GLN A 54 4.57 -14.11 30.63
CA GLN A 54 4.69 -13.55 31.98
C GLN A 54 3.37 -12.98 32.51
N GLU A 55 2.59 -12.29 31.67
CA GLU A 55 1.32 -11.66 32.06
C GLU A 55 0.12 -12.60 31.90
N ASN A 56 0.35 -13.85 31.51
CA ASN A 56 -0.68 -14.87 31.24
C ASN A 56 -1.76 -14.40 30.26
N GLN A 57 -1.33 -13.85 29.12
CA GLN A 57 -2.20 -13.29 28.08
C GLN A 57 -2.10 -14.07 26.77
N ASP A 58 -3.16 -14.04 25.97
CA ASP A 58 -3.16 -14.65 24.64
C ASP A 58 -2.25 -13.88 23.66
N VAL A 59 -1.35 -14.60 23.00
CA VAL A 59 -0.41 -14.08 21.98
C VAL A 59 -1.18 -13.53 20.76
N VAL A 60 -2.32 -14.14 20.41
CA VAL A 60 -3.13 -13.75 19.24
C VAL A 60 -3.87 -12.42 19.48
N ALA A 61 -4.16 -12.08 20.73
CA ALA A 61 -4.81 -10.82 21.09
C ALA A 61 -3.88 -9.59 20.94
N HIS A 62 -2.58 -9.81 20.71
CA HIS A 62 -1.56 -8.78 20.66
C HIS A 62 -0.98 -8.60 19.25
N ASP A 63 -1.54 -7.63 18.53
CA ASP A 63 -1.05 -7.24 17.21
C ASP A 63 0.18 -6.30 17.34
N VAL A 64 1.37 -6.85 17.11
CA VAL A 64 2.65 -6.11 17.13
C VAL A 64 2.82 -5.18 15.94
N SER A 65 1.91 -5.15 14.96
CA SER A 65 1.87 -4.10 13.95
C SER A 65 1.32 -2.77 14.50
N ASN A 66 0.62 -2.82 15.64
CA ASN A 66 0.06 -1.64 16.32
C ASN A 66 1.10 -0.96 17.23
N ARG A 67 1.39 0.32 16.97
CA ARG A 67 2.35 1.13 17.74
C ARG A 67 2.01 1.26 19.23
N PHE A 68 0.73 1.28 19.59
CA PHE A 68 0.32 1.35 21.00
C PHE A 68 0.66 0.05 21.75
N VAL A 69 0.47 -1.09 21.09
CA VAL A 69 0.84 -2.41 21.62
C VAL A 69 2.36 -2.52 21.76
N GLN A 70 3.11 -2.08 20.74
CA GLN A 70 4.58 -2.00 20.80
C GLN A 70 5.06 -1.14 21.97
N ALA A 71 4.50 0.06 22.15
CA ALA A 71 4.88 0.95 23.25
C ALA A 71 4.62 0.32 24.63
N ARG A 72 3.48 -0.37 24.79
CA ARG A 72 3.14 -1.07 26.04
C ARG A 72 4.10 -2.23 26.33
N ILE A 73 4.35 -3.09 25.34
CA ILE A 73 5.30 -4.22 25.48
C ILE A 73 6.70 -3.68 25.78
N GLN A 74 7.14 -2.61 25.09
CA GLN A 74 8.46 -2.02 25.34
C GLN A 74 8.58 -1.45 26.75
N ALA A 75 7.56 -0.72 27.24
CA ALA A 75 7.57 -0.18 28.59
C ALA A 75 7.68 -1.29 29.65
N TYR A 76 7.03 -2.43 29.40
CA TYR A 76 7.19 -3.62 30.23
C TYR A 76 8.60 -4.20 30.19
N MET A 77 9.20 -4.32 29.00
CA MET A 77 10.57 -4.83 28.89
C MET A 77 11.57 -3.95 29.64
N VAL A 78 11.45 -2.61 29.50
CA VAL A 78 12.30 -1.65 30.20
C VAL A 78 12.10 -1.75 31.72
N SER A 79 10.87 -1.96 32.22
CA SER A 79 10.63 -2.12 33.67
C SER A 79 11.26 -3.37 34.26
N LYS A 80 11.57 -4.38 33.44
CA LYS A 80 12.30 -5.59 33.82
C LYS A 80 13.83 -5.45 33.69
N GLY A 81 14.34 -4.29 33.29
CA GLY A 81 15.77 -4.04 33.10
C GLY A 81 16.34 -4.61 31.80
N PHE A 82 15.48 -4.91 30.81
CA PHE A 82 15.92 -5.40 29.51
C PHE A 82 16.40 -4.27 28.59
N PRO A 83 17.13 -4.60 27.49
CA PRO A 83 17.68 -3.59 26.61
C PRO A 83 16.64 -2.58 26.10
N PRO A 84 17.01 -1.29 26.00
CA PRO A 84 16.13 -0.27 25.45
C PRO A 84 15.83 -0.54 23.98
N LEU A 85 14.75 0.07 23.47
CA LEU A 85 14.38 -0.06 22.07
C LEU A 85 15.53 0.41 21.19
N TRP A 86 15.90 -0.42 20.20
CA TRP A 86 17.00 -0.18 19.26
C TRP A 86 18.41 -0.40 19.80
N ASP A 87 18.56 -1.03 20.97
CA ASP A 87 19.87 -1.47 21.42
C ASP A 87 20.49 -2.49 20.44
N PRO A 88 21.78 -2.40 20.08
CA PRO A 88 22.42 -3.35 19.17
C PRO A 88 22.40 -4.80 19.66
N THR A 89 22.31 -5.02 20.98
CA THR A 89 22.26 -6.35 21.60
C THR A 89 20.84 -6.89 21.74
N GLU A 90 19.83 -6.09 21.39
CA GLU A 90 18.42 -6.38 21.63
C GLU A 90 17.99 -7.72 21.03
N TYR A 91 18.34 -7.95 19.75
CA TYR A 91 18.00 -9.19 19.06
C TYR A 91 18.62 -10.40 19.76
N SER A 92 19.94 -10.40 19.96
CA SER A 92 20.67 -11.51 20.59
C SER A 92 20.19 -11.77 22.02
N PHE A 93 19.91 -10.72 22.79
CA PHE A 93 19.42 -10.81 24.17
C PHE A 93 18.07 -11.53 24.23
N TYR A 94 17.07 -11.10 23.44
CA TYR A 94 15.74 -11.74 23.48
C TYR A 94 15.77 -13.15 22.91
N PHE A 95 16.65 -13.41 21.96
CA PHE A 95 16.85 -14.74 21.41
C PHE A 95 17.42 -15.70 22.48
N GLU A 96 18.45 -15.29 23.20
CA GLU A 96 19.02 -16.06 24.32
C GLU A 96 18.03 -16.18 25.50
N LEU A 97 17.25 -15.14 25.79
CA LEU A 97 16.25 -15.16 26.86
C LEU A 97 15.18 -16.23 26.66
N LEU A 98 14.72 -16.44 25.43
CA LEU A 98 13.63 -17.38 25.12
C LEU A 98 14.12 -18.81 24.84
N PHE A 99 15.32 -18.97 24.30
CA PHE A 99 15.80 -20.28 23.85
C PHE A 99 17.08 -20.77 24.56
N GLY A 100 17.75 -19.93 25.34
CA GLY A 100 18.99 -20.26 26.03
C GLY A 100 20.08 -20.76 25.07
N LYS A 101 20.68 -21.91 25.39
CA LYS A 101 21.69 -22.61 24.55
C LYS A 101 21.09 -23.77 23.73
N ASP A 102 19.77 -23.88 23.62
CA ASP A 102 19.12 -24.93 22.83
C ASP A 102 19.12 -24.58 21.34
N TYR A 103 20.23 -24.90 20.67
CA TYR A 103 20.43 -24.65 19.24
C TYR A 103 19.35 -25.31 18.36
N ALA A 104 18.80 -26.46 18.76
CA ALA A 104 17.79 -27.15 17.96
C ALA A 104 16.41 -26.46 18.04
N ALA A 105 16.03 -25.92 19.20
CA ALA A 105 14.82 -25.10 19.35
C ALA A 105 14.92 -23.80 18.55
N GLN A 106 16.08 -23.16 18.60
CA GLN A 106 16.36 -21.96 17.83
C GLN A 106 16.24 -22.20 16.33
N GLN A 107 16.84 -23.28 15.82
CA GLN A 107 16.82 -23.68 14.40
C GLN A 107 15.42 -23.95 13.90
N ARG A 108 14.59 -24.63 14.70
CA ARG A 108 13.18 -24.84 14.37
C ARG A 108 12.41 -23.53 14.26
N TYR A 109 12.57 -22.61 15.22
CA TYR A 109 11.90 -21.31 15.18
C TYR A 109 12.24 -20.51 13.92
N LEU A 110 13.52 -20.39 13.57
CA LEU A 110 13.92 -19.66 12.36
C LEU A 110 13.48 -20.38 11.09
N ASN A 111 13.64 -21.70 11.01
CA ASN A 111 13.19 -22.46 9.84
C ASN A 111 11.68 -22.34 9.63
N GLU A 112 10.86 -22.32 10.68
CA GLU A 112 9.40 -22.10 10.59
C GLU A 112 9.02 -20.65 10.25
N ALA A 113 9.77 -19.68 10.78
CA ALA A 113 9.58 -18.26 10.50
C ALA A 113 9.97 -17.92 9.05
N LEU A 114 11.01 -18.57 8.52
CA LEU A 114 11.60 -18.34 7.20
C LEU A 114 11.22 -19.42 6.16
N ALA A 115 10.31 -20.33 6.49
CA ALA A 115 9.95 -21.47 5.64
C ALA A 115 9.52 -21.03 4.23
N THR A 116 10.05 -21.72 3.22
CA THR A 116 9.83 -21.50 1.78
C THR A 116 8.36 -21.50 1.36
N GLY A 117 7.48 -22.19 2.09
CA GLY A 117 6.03 -22.17 1.84
C GLY A 117 5.34 -20.81 2.03
N LYS A 118 6.00 -19.83 2.67
CA LYS A 118 5.52 -18.44 2.81
C LYS A 118 6.13 -17.49 1.79
N ILE A 119 7.08 -17.94 0.98
CA ILE A 119 7.84 -17.10 0.05
C ILE A 119 7.05 -16.93 -1.24
N SER A 120 6.42 -15.77 -1.40
CA SER A 120 5.97 -15.32 -2.72
C SER A 120 7.09 -14.50 -3.33
N SER A 121 7.61 -14.89 -4.50
CA SER A 121 8.51 -14.01 -5.25
C SER A 121 7.79 -12.68 -5.51
N THR A 122 8.36 -11.56 -5.07
CA THR A 122 7.77 -10.24 -5.34
C THR A 122 8.18 -9.75 -6.72
N ILE A 123 7.53 -8.68 -7.19
CA ILE A 123 7.93 -8.04 -8.44
C ILE A 123 9.38 -7.51 -8.37
N GLY A 124 9.85 -7.06 -7.19
CA GLY A 124 11.23 -6.64 -6.99
C GLY A 124 12.22 -7.77 -7.17
N HIS A 125 12.03 -8.90 -6.48
CA HIS A 125 12.94 -10.05 -6.62
C HIS A 125 12.94 -10.63 -8.03
N ARG A 126 11.79 -10.68 -8.71
CA ARG A 126 11.74 -11.10 -10.12
C ARG A 126 12.46 -10.12 -11.04
N ALA A 127 12.29 -8.82 -10.83
CA ALA A 127 13.00 -7.79 -11.58
C ALA A 127 14.52 -7.89 -11.35
N LEU A 128 14.97 -8.07 -10.09
CA LEU A 128 16.38 -8.29 -9.79
C LEU A 128 16.91 -9.54 -10.48
N ALA A 129 16.21 -10.67 -10.36
CA ALA A 129 16.55 -11.92 -11.02
C ALA A 129 16.68 -11.77 -12.54
N ALA A 130 15.81 -10.97 -13.16
CA ALA A 130 15.91 -10.64 -14.57
C ALA A 130 17.12 -9.76 -14.89
N LEU A 131 17.45 -8.77 -14.05
CA LEU A 131 18.68 -7.99 -14.20
C LEU A 131 19.94 -8.85 -14.09
N ILE A 132 19.96 -9.83 -13.18
CA ILE A 132 21.04 -10.82 -13.06
C ILE A 132 21.13 -11.66 -14.34
N HIS A 133 19.99 -12.17 -14.82
CA HIS A 133 19.93 -12.99 -16.03
C HIS A 133 20.43 -12.25 -17.28
N LEU A 134 20.12 -10.95 -17.39
CA LEU A 134 20.59 -10.08 -18.48
C LEU A 134 22.03 -9.60 -18.29
N GLY A 135 22.71 -9.99 -17.21
CA GLY A 135 24.08 -9.58 -16.89
C GLY A 135 24.21 -8.09 -16.54
N LEU A 136 23.09 -7.43 -16.19
CA LEU A 136 23.00 -6.03 -15.75
C LEU A 136 23.16 -5.89 -14.23
N SER A 137 23.06 -6.98 -13.48
CA SER A 137 23.44 -7.06 -12.07
C SER A 137 24.33 -8.27 -11.89
N ARG A 138 25.65 -8.04 -11.95
CA ARG A 138 26.65 -9.13 -12.03
C ARG A 138 27.11 -9.62 -10.67
N ILE A 139 27.08 -8.76 -9.66
CA ILE A 139 27.61 -9.01 -8.33
C ILE A 139 26.56 -8.61 -7.30
N ILE A 140 26.23 -9.54 -6.43
CA ILE A 140 25.29 -9.32 -5.33
C ILE A 140 25.90 -9.87 -4.04
N PHE A 141 26.01 -9.00 -3.06
CA PHE A 141 26.27 -9.35 -1.67
C PHE A 141 24.97 -9.23 -0.87
N THR A 142 24.76 -10.12 0.08
CA THR A 142 23.61 -10.02 0.98
C THR A 142 23.94 -10.43 2.41
N THR A 143 23.26 -9.80 3.36
CA THR A 143 23.21 -10.25 4.76
C THR A 143 22.03 -11.18 5.02
N ASN A 144 21.20 -11.45 4.01
CA ASN A 144 20.00 -12.26 4.16
C ASN A 144 20.36 -13.74 4.03
N PHE A 145 19.75 -14.55 4.88
CA PHE A 145 19.90 -16.01 4.85
C PHE A 145 18.87 -16.68 3.95
N ASP A 146 17.81 -15.98 3.59
CA ASP A 146 16.73 -16.51 2.75
C ASP A 146 17.20 -16.89 1.34
N GLU A 147 16.39 -17.71 0.67
CA GLU A 147 16.64 -18.19 -0.70
C GLU A 147 15.75 -17.45 -1.73
N VAL A 148 15.27 -16.25 -1.41
CA VAL A 148 14.28 -15.56 -2.25
C VAL A 148 14.90 -15.14 -3.59
N VAL A 149 16.14 -14.66 -3.57
CA VAL A 149 16.86 -14.24 -4.78
C VAL A 149 17.17 -15.45 -5.66
N GLU A 150 17.63 -16.55 -5.05
CA GLU A 150 17.94 -17.82 -5.72
C GLU A 150 16.69 -18.41 -6.37
N SER A 151 15.58 -18.47 -5.63
CA SER A 151 14.30 -18.97 -6.11
C SER A 151 13.74 -18.12 -7.25
N ALA A 152 13.83 -16.79 -7.13
CA ALA A 152 13.41 -15.87 -8.19
C ALA A 152 14.28 -16.04 -9.45
N TYR A 153 15.59 -16.20 -9.28
CA TYR A 153 16.51 -16.44 -10.40
C TYR A 153 16.24 -17.77 -11.09
N ALA A 154 16.04 -18.86 -10.34
CA ALA A 154 15.68 -20.15 -10.90
C ALA A 154 14.39 -20.10 -11.73
N SER A 155 13.38 -19.37 -11.23
CA SER A 155 12.11 -19.16 -11.95
C SER A 155 12.28 -18.37 -13.26
N ILE A 156 13.10 -17.32 -13.23
CA ILE A 156 13.32 -16.43 -14.39
C ILE A 156 14.24 -17.09 -15.43
N ALA A 157 15.43 -17.51 -15.00
CA ALA A 157 16.52 -17.98 -15.84
C ALA A 157 16.44 -19.48 -16.18
N GLY A 158 15.62 -20.27 -15.47
CA GLY A 158 15.52 -21.72 -15.66
C GLY A 158 16.74 -22.51 -15.21
N LYS A 159 17.64 -21.89 -14.44
CA LYS A 159 18.86 -22.49 -13.89
C LYS A 159 19.13 -21.96 -12.48
N ASN A 160 19.83 -22.74 -11.67
CA ASN A 160 20.18 -22.35 -10.32
C ASN A 160 21.20 -21.20 -10.32
N LEU A 161 21.09 -20.32 -9.32
CA LEU A 161 22.10 -19.30 -9.04
C LEU A 161 23.20 -19.96 -8.22
N THR A 162 24.46 -19.84 -8.66
CA THR A 162 25.60 -20.30 -7.86
C THR A 162 25.77 -19.36 -6.67
N THR A 163 25.68 -19.90 -5.46
CA THR A 163 25.77 -19.15 -4.21
C THR A 163 27.08 -19.47 -3.49
N PHE A 164 27.83 -18.44 -3.12
CA PHE A 164 29.02 -18.56 -2.29
C PHE A 164 28.65 -18.31 -0.81
N HIS A 165 29.00 -19.28 0.04
CA HIS A 165 28.81 -19.26 1.49
C HIS A 165 30.17 -19.23 2.21
N LEU A 166 30.17 -19.01 3.53
CA LEU A 166 31.38 -18.99 4.37
C LEU A 166 32.26 -20.25 4.21
N GLU A 167 31.65 -21.43 4.04
CA GLU A 167 32.36 -22.70 3.87
C GLU A 167 33.11 -22.82 2.53
N GLY A 168 32.87 -21.90 1.58
CA GLY A 168 33.52 -21.82 0.27
C GLY A 168 34.17 -20.46 0.00
N SER A 169 34.58 -19.73 1.04
CA SER A 169 35.10 -18.36 0.99
C SER A 169 36.26 -18.17 0.01
N TYR A 170 37.19 -19.12 -0.06
CA TYR A 170 38.33 -19.09 -1.00
C TYR A 170 37.89 -19.13 -2.48
N ALA A 171 36.88 -19.94 -2.80
CA ALA A 171 36.33 -20.03 -4.16
C ALA A 171 35.60 -18.74 -4.57
N ALA A 172 35.13 -17.94 -3.61
CA ALA A 172 34.45 -16.69 -3.89
C ALA A 172 35.41 -15.63 -4.46
N LEU A 173 36.60 -15.48 -3.85
CA LEU A 173 37.61 -14.53 -4.35
C LEU A 173 38.15 -14.97 -5.72
N GLU A 174 38.40 -16.26 -5.91
CA GLU A 174 38.80 -16.81 -7.20
C GLU A 174 37.73 -16.59 -8.28
N ALA A 175 36.46 -16.84 -7.98
CA ALA A 175 35.36 -16.61 -8.91
C ALA A 175 35.20 -15.12 -9.29
N LEU A 176 35.38 -14.21 -8.32
CA LEU A 176 35.37 -12.77 -8.55
C LEU A 176 36.54 -12.33 -9.47
N ASN A 177 37.73 -12.88 -9.25
CA ASN A 177 38.92 -12.58 -10.05
C ASN A 177 38.84 -13.21 -11.46
N ALA A 178 38.22 -14.38 -11.58
CA ALA A 178 37.97 -15.06 -12.85
C ALA A 178 36.76 -14.52 -13.62
N GLU A 179 36.10 -13.46 -13.10
CA GLU A 179 34.90 -12.86 -13.70
C GLU A 179 33.76 -13.86 -13.97
N SER A 180 33.60 -14.84 -13.07
CA SER A 180 32.57 -15.86 -13.16
C SER A 180 31.21 -15.30 -12.70
N PHE A 181 30.50 -14.65 -13.62
CA PHE A 181 29.19 -14.03 -13.37
C PHE A 181 27.99 -14.94 -13.76
N PRO A 182 26.84 -14.84 -13.07
CA PRO A 182 26.56 -13.96 -11.94
C PRO A 182 27.19 -14.44 -10.63
N PHE A 183 27.75 -13.49 -9.88
CA PHE A 183 28.36 -13.71 -8.57
C PHE A 183 27.37 -13.33 -7.46
N TYR A 184 27.05 -14.28 -6.58
CA TYR A 184 26.17 -14.07 -5.44
C TYR A 184 26.80 -14.62 -4.17
N ALA A 185 27.07 -13.75 -3.20
CA ALA A 185 27.73 -14.10 -1.94
C ALA A 185 26.92 -13.63 -0.73
N LYS A 186 26.81 -14.52 0.27
CA LYS A 186 26.18 -14.19 1.55
C LYS A 186 27.28 -13.81 2.54
N VAL A 187 27.36 -12.54 2.90
CA VAL A 187 28.39 -11.96 3.80
C VAL A 187 28.26 -12.54 5.21
N HIS A 188 27.05 -12.94 5.56
CA HIS A 188 26.77 -13.78 6.71
C HIS A 188 26.37 -15.15 6.17
N GLY A 189 27.34 -16.05 6.04
CA GLY A 189 27.06 -17.48 5.87
C GLY A 189 26.26 -17.99 7.07
N ASP A 190 25.39 -18.97 6.87
CA ASP A 190 24.47 -19.64 7.82
C ASP A 190 24.77 -19.44 9.34
N PHE A 191 24.67 -18.21 9.87
CA PHE A 191 24.96 -17.87 11.27
C PHE A 191 23.71 -18.12 12.09
N ARG A 192 23.30 -19.39 12.07
CA ARG A 192 22.49 -20.02 13.09
C ARG A 192 23.26 -19.98 14.41
N TYR A 193 23.21 -18.85 15.14
CA TYR A 193 23.29 -18.85 16.62
C TYR A 193 24.60 -18.55 17.35
N GLN A 194 25.58 -17.85 16.79
CA GLN A 194 26.73 -17.42 17.60
C GLN A 194 26.90 -15.90 17.58
N SER A 195 26.96 -15.31 18.77
CA SER A 195 27.50 -13.96 18.92
C SER A 195 28.93 -13.97 18.37
N VAL A 196 29.37 -12.85 17.79
CA VAL A 196 30.74 -12.73 17.22
C VAL A 196 31.84 -13.13 18.21
N LYS A 197 31.55 -13.06 19.52
CA LYS A 197 32.44 -13.48 20.61
C LYS A 197 32.55 -15.00 20.82
N ASN A 198 31.67 -15.80 20.23
CA ASN A 198 31.55 -17.25 20.45
C ASN A 198 31.79 -18.08 19.18
N LEU A 199 32.27 -17.47 18.09
CA LEU A 199 32.60 -18.16 16.84
C LEU A 199 33.89 -18.99 17.01
N SER A 200 33.95 -20.15 16.36
CA SER A 200 35.22 -20.87 16.19
C SER A 200 36.19 -20.03 15.33
N ASP A 201 37.49 -20.21 15.55
CA ASP A 201 38.53 -19.45 14.83
C ASP A 201 38.41 -19.60 13.30
N ASP A 202 37.98 -20.77 12.81
CA ASP A 202 37.76 -21.05 11.39
C ASP A 202 36.62 -20.21 10.77
N LEU A 203 35.56 -19.93 11.54
CA LEU A 203 34.43 -19.13 11.07
C LEU A 203 34.76 -17.63 11.05
N LEU A 204 35.53 -17.15 12.03
CA LEU A 204 36.07 -15.78 12.03
C LEU A 204 37.02 -15.56 10.86
N HIS A 205 37.82 -16.56 10.50
CA HIS A 205 38.70 -16.51 9.34
C HIS A 205 37.92 -16.48 8.02
N ASN A 206 36.89 -17.32 7.87
CA ASN A 206 36.04 -17.34 6.68
C ASN A 206 35.21 -16.06 6.48
N ASP A 207 34.76 -15.42 7.56
CA ASP A 207 34.10 -14.11 7.51
C ASP A 207 35.05 -13.04 6.95
N ARG A 208 36.32 -13.04 7.39
CA ARG A 208 37.36 -12.13 6.86
C ARG A 208 37.61 -12.33 5.37
N GLU A 209 37.57 -13.56 4.86
CA GLU A 209 37.77 -13.83 3.42
C GLU A 209 36.63 -13.28 2.56
N ILE A 210 35.37 -13.37 3.00
CA ILE A 210 34.25 -12.74 2.28
C ILE A 210 34.31 -11.21 2.37
N GLN A 211 34.73 -10.67 3.52
CA GLN A 211 34.97 -9.23 3.66
C GLN A 211 36.06 -8.76 2.70
N LYS A 212 37.19 -9.47 2.58
CA LYS A 212 38.22 -9.20 1.58
C LYS A 212 37.68 -9.24 0.16
N CYS A 213 36.80 -10.17 -0.15
CA CYS A 213 36.16 -10.28 -1.47
C CYS A 213 35.30 -9.03 -1.78
N LEU A 214 34.51 -8.55 -0.81
CA LEU A 214 33.74 -7.31 -0.98
C LEU A 214 34.64 -6.09 -1.14
N VAL A 215 35.69 -5.98 -0.32
CA VAL A 215 36.69 -4.91 -0.41
C VAL A 215 37.39 -4.92 -1.78
N ALA A 216 37.73 -6.11 -2.31
CA ALA A 216 38.29 -6.25 -3.64
C ALA A 216 37.29 -5.83 -4.74
N ALA A 217 36.02 -6.22 -4.63
CA ALA A 217 34.98 -5.81 -5.56
C ALA A 217 34.74 -4.29 -5.53
N ALA A 218 34.83 -3.65 -4.37
CA ALA A 218 34.64 -2.21 -4.21
C ALA A 218 35.65 -1.37 -5.01
N SER A 219 36.85 -1.89 -5.30
CA SER A 219 37.84 -1.19 -6.14
C SER A 219 37.48 -1.17 -7.65
N ARG A 220 36.55 -2.03 -8.07
CA ARG A 220 36.18 -2.27 -9.48
C ARG A 220 34.76 -1.82 -9.82
N PHE A 221 33.85 -1.81 -8.84
CA PHE A 221 32.42 -1.60 -9.04
C PHE A 221 31.88 -0.51 -8.13
N GLY A 222 30.90 0.27 -8.61
CA GLY A 222 30.05 1.06 -7.73
C GLY A 222 29.10 0.15 -6.95
N MET A 223 28.44 0.64 -5.90
CA MET A 223 27.57 -0.18 -5.06
C MET A 223 26.22 0.48 -4.80
N ILE A 224 25.16 -0.32 -4.90
CA ILE A 224 23.80 0.04 -4.49
C ILE A 224 23.45 -0.74 -3.22
N VAL A 225 23.27 -0.04 -2.11
CA VAL A 225 22.80 -0.62 -0.85
C VAL A 225 21.28 -0.48 -0.77
N SER A 226 20.58 -1.61 -0.59
CA SER A 226 19.11 -1.65 -0.54
C SER A 226 18.60 -2.56 0.57
N GLY A 227 17.61 -2.08 1.31
CA GLY A 227 16.97 -2.86 2.37
C GLY A 227 17.85 -3.09 3.61
N TYR A 228 18.98 -2.40 3.72
CA TYR A 228 19.89 -2.49 4.86
C TYR A 228 19.78 -1.24 5.74
N SER A 229 19.70 -1.42 7.05
CA SER A 229 19.46 -0.33 8.02
C SER A 229 20.72 0.39 8.46
N GLY A 230 21.90 -0.19 8.26
CA GLY A 230 23.17 0.38 8.74
C GLY A 230 23.43 0.19 10.23
N ARG A 231 22.75 -0.75 10.87
CA ARG A 231 22.86 -0.97 12.33
C ARG A 231 23.90 -2.00 12.74
N ASP A 232 24.35 -2.85 11.82
CA ASP A 232 25.39 -3.82 12.13
C ASP A 232 26.76 -3.15 12.04
N GLY A 233 27.43 -3.00 13.17
CA GLY A 233 28.73 -2.34 13.26
C GLY A 233 29.82 -3.04 12.45
N ASN A 234 29.76 -4.36 12.27
CA ASN A 234 30.78 -5.11 11.51
C ASN A 234 30.63 -4.84 10.01
N VAL A 235 29.39 -4.87 9.51
CA VAL A 235 29.12 -4.52 8.11
C VAL A 235 29.50 -3.07 7.83
N MET A 236 29.15 -2.15 8.73
CA MET A 236 29.51 -0.73 8.58
C MET A 236 31.02 -0.51 8.64
N ALA A 237 31.75 -1.25 9.48
CA ALA A 237 33.21 -1.21 9.54
C ALA A 237 33.84 -1.75 8.24
N MET A 238 33.33 -2.87 7.71
CA MET A 238 33.79 -3.43 6.43
C MET A 238 33.52 -2.47 5.25
N LEU A 239 32.36 -1.80 5.21
CA LEU A 239 32.09 -0.78 4.19
C LEU A 239 33.04 0.41 4.32
N ARG A 240 33.42 0.77 5.55
CA ARG A 240 34.40 1.83 5.80
C ARG A 240 35.80 1.43 5.33
N GLU A 241 36.21 0.20 5.56
CA GLU A 241 37.46 -0.36 5.03
C GLU A 241 37.46 -0.39 3.49
N ALA A 242 36.32 -0.72 2.87
CA ALA A 242 36.15 -0.66 1.43
C ALA A 242 36.30 0.78 0.88
N ILE A 243 35.78 1.79 1.59
CA ILE A 243 35.95 3.22 1.25
C ILE A 243 37.42 3.66 1.36
N ASP A 244 38.17 3.08 2.30
CA ASP A 244 39.58 3.40 2.51
C ASP A 244 40.53 2.82 1.45
N GLN A 245 40.02 1.94 0.57
CA GLN A 245 40.80 1.44 -0.56
C GLN A 245 41.09 2.53 -1.59
N ASN A 246 42.19 2.35 -2.31
CA ASN A 246 42.50 3.21 -3.45
C ASN A 246 41.47 2.96 -4.57
N ASN A 247 40.91 4.03 -5.15
CA ASN A 247 39.86 3.96 -6.17
C ASN A 247 38.59 3.20 -5.73
N ALA A 248 38.14 3.42 -4.49
CA ALA A 248 36.91 2.83 -3.97
C ALA A 248 35.66 3.32 -4.72
N PHE A 249 34.77 2.39 -5.08
CA PHE A 249 33.49 2.60 -5.74
C PHE A 249 33.55 3.54 -6.96
N PRO A 250 34.28 3.19 -8.03
CA PRO A 250 34.50 4.07 -9.19
C PRO A 250 33.23 4.48 -9.94
N HIS A 251 32.12 3.76 -9.76
CA HIS A 251 30.80 4.07 -10.33
C HIS A 251 29.78 4.57 -9.31
N GLY A 252 30.28 4.90 -8.13
CA GLY A 252 29.58 5.56 -7.05
C GLY A 252 28.96 4.64 -5.99
N LEU A 253 28.64 5.23 -4.84
CA LEU A 253 28.03 4.57 -3.69
C LEU A 253 26.63 5.13 -3.43
N TYR A 254 25.60 4.31 -3.59
CA TYR A 254 24.21 4.72 -3.47
C TYR A 254 23.51 3.98 -2.33
N TRP A 255 22.93 4.72 -1.40
CA TRP A 255 22.14 4.15 -0.32
C TRP A 255 20.65 4.43 -0.53
N THR A 256 19.89 3.38 -0.80
CA THR A 256 18.46 3.52 -1.14
C THR A 256 17.60 3.34 0.12
N VAL A 257 16.62 4.24 0.28
CA VAL A 257 15.74 4.26 1.45
C VAL A 257 14.30 4.55 1.06
N THR A 258 13.37 4.11 1.91
CA THR A 258 11.94 4.41 1.73
C THR A 258 11.61 5.86 2.05
N GLN A 259 12.28 6.43 3.06
CA GLN A 259 12.12 7.82 3.50
C GLN A 259 13.45 8.36 4.05
N ILE A 260 13.93 9.48 3.52
CA ILE A 260 15.19 10.12 3.96
C ILE A 260 15.13 10.55 5.43
N SER A 261 13.95 10.87 5.96
CA SER A 261 13.77 11.27 7.36
C SER A 261 14.08 10.15 8.35
N ARG A 262 14.15 8.88 7.91
CA ARG A 262 14.37 7.71 8.76
C ARG A 262 15.77 7.10 8.63
N VAL A 263 16.69 7.76 7.95
CA VAL A 263 18.07 7.26 7.81
C VAL A 263 18.82 7.40 9.11
N GLU A 264 19.39 6.27 9.56
CA GLU A 264 20.17 6.15 10.78
C GLU A 264 21.49 6.95 10.70
N ALA A 265 21.96 7.45 11.84
CA ALA A 265 23.18 8.26 11.92
C ALA A 265 24.43 7.57 11.33
N PRO A 266 24.70 6.27 11.59
CA PRO A 266 25.88 5.59 11.02
C PRO A 266 25.90 5.59 9.48
N VAL A 267 24.73 5.54 8.84
CA VAL A 267 24.63 5.59 7.37
C VAL A 267 24.99 6.99 6.87
N ARG A 268 24.50 8.04 7.53
CA ARG A 268 24.85 9.43 7.18
C ARG A 268 26.35 9.67 7.33
N GLU A 269 26.93 9.22 8.44
CA GLU A 269 28.36 9.33 8.71
C GLU A 269 29.21 8.57 7.69
N LEU A 270 28.79 7.35 7.29
CA LEU A 270 29.47 6.59 6.24
C LEU A 270 29.42 7.31 4.90
N MET A 271 28.25 7.85 4.51
CA MET A 271 28.10 8.60 3.26
C MET A 271 28.87 9.92 3.27
N ASP A 272 28.92 10.62 4.40
CA ASP A 272 29.75 11.81 4.58
C ASP A 272 31.23 11.47 4.42
N TYR A 273 31.64 10.35 4.99
CA TYR A 273 33.01 9.84 4.86
C TYR A 273 33.37 9.50 3.41
N ALA A 274 32.51 8.76 2.70
CA ALA A 274 32.70 8.42 1.29
C ALA A 274 32.85 9.70 0.42
N ASN A 275 31.96 10.68 0.62
CA ASN A 275 32.03 11.96 -0.09
C ASN A 275 33.33 12.71 0.22
N SER A 276 33.84 12.66 1.46
CA SER A 276 35.11 13.29 1.83
C SER A 276 36.34 12.68 1.14
N LYS A 277 36.22 11.42 0.68
CA LYS A 277 37.23 10.70 -0.10
C LYS A 277 37.07 10.89 -1.61
N GLY A 278 36.09 11.69 -2.04
CA GLY A 278 35.84 11.99 -3.46
C GLY A 278 35.01 10.93 -4.18
N ILE A 279 34.37 10.01 -3.45
CA ILE A 279 33.48 8.99 -4.04
C ILE A 279 32.16 9.65 -4.41
N GLU A 280 31.76 9.55 -5.67
CA GLU A 280 30.46 10.03 -6.11
C GLU A 280 29.33 9.17 -5.53
N GLY A 281 28.24 9.77 -5.06
CA GLY A 281 27.21 8.98 -4.42
C GLY A 281 26.36 9.75 -3.43
N GLY A 282 25.41 9.06 -2.83
CA GLY A 282 24.45 9.70 -1.93
C GLY A 282 23.30 8.82 -1.50
N ILE A 283 22.45 9.40 -0.66
CA ILE A 283 21.22 8.76 -0.20
C ILE A 283 20.12 9.05 -1.23
N VAL A 284 19.38 8.02 -1.63
CA VAL A 284 18.31 8.09 -2.62
C VAL A 284 16.99 7.66 -1.97
N GLU A 285 15.96 8.49 -2.04
CA GLU A 285 14.60 8.08 -1.69
C GLU A 285 13.95 7.36 -2.87
N THR A 286 13.77 6.04 -2.78
CA THR A 286 13.29 5.22 -3.90
C THR A 286 11.94 4.55 -3.63
N GLY A 287 11.36 4.78 -2.44
CA GLY A 287 10.22 4.01 -1.95
C GLY A 287 10.64 2.61 -1.53
N THR A 288 9.74 1.63 -1.69
CA THR A 288 10.02 0.23 -1.36
C THR A 288 10.96 -0.43 -2.37
N PHE A 289 11.62 -1.53 -1.97
CA PHE A 289 12.48 -2.32 -2.86
C PHE A 289 11.77 -2.74 -4.15
N ASP A 290 10.51 -3.18 -4.02
CA ASP A 290 9.68 -3.59 -5.16
C ASP A 290 9.36 -2.42 -6.11
N GLU A 291 9.03 -1.25 -5.56
CA GLU A 291 8.76 -0.05 -6.37
C GLU A 291 10.00 0.41 -7.14
N MET A 292 11.15 0.46 -6.44
CA MET A 292 12.43 0.83 -7.04
C MET A 292 12.79 -0.10 -8.21
N LEU A 293 12.79 -1.41 -7.98
CA LEU A 293 13.17 -2.35 -9.03
C LEU A 293 12.14 -2.45 -10.15
N ALA A 294 10.84 -2.31 -9.87
CA ALA A 294 9.83 -2.22 -10.91
C ALA A 294 10.04 -0.97 -11.80
N LYS A 295 10.41 0.16 -11.20
CA LYS A 295 10.74 1.39 -11.94
C LYS A 295 12.04 1.25 -12.75
N ILE A 296 13.10 0.66 -12.19
CA ILE A 296 14.36 0.40 -12.91
C ILE A 296 14.10 -0.57 -14.07
N TRP A 297 13.35 -1.65 -13.84
CA TRP A 297 13.01 -2.62 -14.87
C TRP A 297 12.33 -1.94 -16.07
N ARG A 298 11.41 -1.00 -15.84
CA ARG A 298 10.74 -0.26 -16.93
C ARG A 298 11.73 0.47 -17.86
N LEU A 299 12.88 0.93 -17.35
CA LEU A 299 13.87 1.69 -18.12
C LEU A 299 14.81 0.81 -18.98
N ILE A 300 14.86 -0.51 -18.75
CA ILE A 300 15.72 -1.40 -19.53
C ILE A 300 15.18 -1.51 -20.97
N ALA A 301 15.96 -1.10 -21.97
CA ALA A 301 15.53 -1.10 -23.37
C ALA A 301 15.51 -2.52 -23.98
N GLU A 302 16.56 -3.32 -23.72
CA GLU A 302 16.76 -4.65 -24.29
C GLU A 302 16.11 -5.75 -23.44
N LYS A 303 14.77 -5.79 -23.39
CA LYS A 303 14.04 -6.86 -22.69
C LYS A 303 13.66 -7.99 -23.65
N SER A 304 14.00 -9.23 -23.31
CA SER A 304 13.32 -10.38 -23.91
C SER A 304 11.84 -10.39 -23.49
N PRO A 305 10.88 -10.57 -24.42
CA PRO A 305 9.45 -10.65 -24.10
C PRO A 305 9.12 -11.73 -23.06
N ASP A 306 9.81 -12.87 -23.12
CA ASP A 306 9.60 -13.98 -22.17
C ASP A 306 10.04 -13.61 -20.76
N VAL A 307 11.17 -12.91 -20.63
CA VAL A 307 11.68 -12.43 -19.35
C VAL A 307 10.78 -11.34 -18.80
N ASP A 308 10.33 -10.38 -19.62
CA ASP A 308 9.40 -9.32 -19.20
C ASP A 308 8.06 -9.91 -18.72
N ALA A 309 7.53 -10.93 -19.41
CA ALA A 309 6.31 -11.64 -19.00
C ALA A 309 6.46 -12.34 -17.65
N LYS A 310 7.62 -12.97 -17.38
CA LYS A 310 7.89 -13.59 -16.08
C LYS A 310 8.06 -12.56 -14.97
N VAL A 311 8.74 -11.42 -15.22
CA VAL A 311 8.87 -10.33 -14.24
C VAL A 311 7.51 -9.73 -13.91
N ARG A 312 6.72 -9.43 -14.95
CA ARG A 312 5.34 -8.94 -14.87
C ARG A 312 4.33 -10.08 -14.74
N SER A 313 4.66 -11.19 -14.07
CA SER A 313 3.71 -12.29 -13.86
C SER A 313 2.42 -11.87 -13.13
N ALA A 314 2.42 -10.68 -12.53
CA ALA A 314 1.26 -9.94 -12.05
C ALA A 314 0.60 -9.02 -13.10
N THR A 315 0.67 -9.32 -14.40
CA THR A 315 -0.52 -9.11 -15.24
C THR A 315 -1.57 -9.96 -14.56
N THR A 316 -2.51 -9.32 -13.88
CA THR A 316 -3.70 -9.92 -13.29
C THR A 316 -4.35 -10.81 -14.34
N LYS A 317 -3.92 -12.07 -14.47
CA LYS A 317 -4.74 -13.08 -15.11
C LYS A 317 -5.95 -13.09 -14.23
N GLN A 318 -7.08 -12.60 -14.74
CA GLN A 318 -8.36 -12.73 -14.09
C GLN A 318 -8.49 -14.21 -13.71
N VAL A 319 -8.29 -14.52 -12.44
CA VAL A 319 -8.63 -15.84 -11.92
C VAL A 319 -10.14 -15.82 -11.89
N LYS A 320 -10.76 -16.26 -12.99
CA LYS A 320 -12.20 -16.53 -13.04
C LYS A 320 -12.42 -17.80 -12.22
N ILE A 321 -12.49 -17.65 -10.90
CA ILE A 321 -13.03 -18.70 -10.04
C ILE A 321 -14.50 -18.83 -10.46
N PRO A 322 -14.94 -19.95 -11.04
CA PRO A 322 -16.33 -20.11 -11.39
C PRO A 322 -17.18 -19.94 -10.12
N LEU A 323 -18.11 -18.98 -10.15
CA LEU A 323 -19.03 -18.78 -9.03
C LEU A 323 -19.84 -20.06 -8.83
N PRO A 324 -20.11 -20.47 -7.57
CA PRO A 324 -21.02 -21.57 -7.32
C PRO A 324 -22.40 -21.25 -7.90
N PRO A 325 -23.19 -22.28 -8.28
CA PRO A 325 -24.54 -22.06 -8.78
C PRO A 325 -25.38 -21.30 -7.74
N VAL A 326 -26.33 -20.50 -8.22
CA VAL A 326 -27.22 -19.69 -7.38
C VAL A 326 -27.87 -20.58 -6.33
N GLY A 327 -27.60 -20.27 -5.06
CA GLY A 327 -28.15 -21.01 -3.94
C GLY A 327 -29.67 -20.87 -3.82
N ASN A 328 -30.33 -21.90 -3.31
CA ASN A 328 -31.77 -21.89 -3.04
C ASN A 328 -32.11 -21.96 -1.55
N ALA A 329 -31.10 -22.21 -0.69
CA ALA A 329 -31.30 -22.32 0.74
C ALA A 329 -31.39 -20.97 1.46
N TYR A 330 -32.22 -20.95 2.50
CA TYR A 330 -32.29 -19.90 3.52
C TYR A 330 -31.22 -20.13 4.60
N PRO A 331 -30.78 -19.07 5.32
CA PRO A 331 -31.24 -17.69 5.25
C PRO A 331 -30.69 -16.92 4.03
N MET A 332 -31.53 -16.07 3.44
CA MET A 332 -31.13 -15.16 2.39
C MET A 332 -30.48 -13.90 3.00
N LEU A 333 -29.25 -13.60 2.61
CA LEU A 333 -28.52 -12.43 3.09
C LEU A 333 -28.75 -11.27 2.13
N ARG A 334 -29.42 -10.22 2.60
CA ARG A 334 -29.51 -8.95 1.88
C ARG A 334 -28.19 -8.21 2.00
N THR A 335 -27.61 -7.82 0.88
CA THR A 335 -26.40 -6.99 0.83
C THR A 335 -26.76 -5.51 0.65
N ASN A 336 -25.77 -4.64 0.75
CA ASN A 336 -25.91 -3.21 0.56
C ASN A 336 -25.49 -2.72 -0.83
N ALA A 337 -25.37 -3.63 -1.80
CA ALA A 337 -24.94 -3.34 -3.15
C ALA A 337 -26.14 -3.16 -4.09
N LEU A 338 -26.19 -2.05 -4.83
CA LEU A 338 -27.12 -1.79 -5.92
C LEU A 338 -26.37 -1.89 -7.24
N ARG A 339 -26.94 -2.59 -8.22
CA ARG A 339 -26.30 -2.71 -9.54
C ARG A 339 -26.48 -1.41 -10.33
N ILE A 340 -25.41 -0.90 -10.92
CA ILE A 340 -25.49 0.15 -11.93
C ILE A 340 -25.72 -0.57 -13.28
N THR A 341 -26.89 -0.37 -13.87
CA THR A 341 -27.36 -1.07 -15.06
C THR A 341 -27.13 -0.28 -16.34
N GLY A 342 -27.01 1.04 -16.24
CA GLY A 342 -26.75 1.93 -17.37
C GLY A 342 -25.90 3.13 -16.94
N PHE A 343 -25.12 3.66 -17.87
CA PHE A 343 -24.17 4.74 -17.62
C PHE A 343 -24.01 5.62 -18.87
N PRO A 344 -23.52 6.86 -18.74
CA PRO A 344 -23.32 7.75 -19.89
C PRO A 344 -22.28 7.19 -20.86
N SER A 345 -22.62 7.17 -22.15
CA SER A 345 -21.76 6.68 -23.24
C SER A 345 -20.72 7.69 -23.71
N ALA A 346 -20.76 8.92 -23.20
CA ALA A 346 -19.80 9.96 -23.55
C ALA A 346 -19.58 10.93 -22.39
N CYS A 347 -18.42 11.58 -22.39
CA CYS A 347 -18.09 12.72 -21.56
C CYS A 347 -17.47 13.83 -22.42
N GLY A 348 -17.29 15.02 -21.87
CA GLY A 348 -16.59 16.10 -22.54
C GLY A 348 -15.09 15.99 -22.34
N THR A 349 -14.31 16.58 -23.25
CA THR A 349 -12.87 16.71 -23.11
C THR A 349 -12.37 18.11 -23.48
N ILE A 350 -11.35 18.57 -22.76
CA ILE A 350 -10.66 19.83 -23.01
C ILE A 350 -9.17 19.53 -23.23
N ASP A 351 -8.67 19.90 -24.41
CA ASP A 351 -7.27 19.83 -24.75
C ASP A 351 -6.60 21.18 -24.47
N TYR A 352 -5.51 21.17 -23.71
CA TYR A 352 -4.70 22.37 -23.41
C TYR A 352 -3.40 22.35 -24.21
N ASP A 353 -2.86 23.53 -24.49
CA ASP A 353 -1.51 23.68 -25.02
C ASP A 353 -0.49 23.47 -23.91
N GLY A 354 0.38 22.46 -24.03
CA GLY A 354 1.34 22.09 -23.00
C GLY A 354 0.75 21.26 -21.85
N ALA A 355 1.59 20.89 -20.87
CA ALA A 355 1.18 20.07 -19.74
C ALA A 355 0.27 20.84 -18.75
N VAL A 356 -0.77 20.16 -18.24
CA VAL A 356 -1.70 20.71 -17.24
C VAL A 356 -1.12 20.53 -15.83
N ASP A 357 -1.13 21.61 -15.04
CA ASP A 357 -0.78 21.54 -13.62
C ASP A 357 -1.97 21.05 -12.79
N ILE A 358 -1.88 19.80 -12.33
CA ILE A 358 -2.93 19.14 -11.55
C ILE A 358 -3.16 19.84 -10.20
N GLY A 359 -2.12 20.43 -9.60
CA GLY A 359 -2.20 21.14 -8.33
C GLY A 359 -2.97 22.44 -8.45
N GLU A 360 -2.67 23.21 -9.50
CA GLU A 360 -3.40 24.44 -9.82
C GLU A 360 -4.85 24.14 -10.21
N LEU A 361 -5.08 23.16 -11.09
CA LEU A 361 -6.43 22.74 -11.48
C LEU A 361 -7.28 22.35 -10.25
N LYS A 362 -6.73 21.56 -9.32
CA LYS A 362 -7.42 21.20 -8.08
C LYS A 362 -7.75 22.42 -7.21
N SER A 363 -6.86 23.40 -7.15
CA SER A 363 -7.05 24.62 -6.38
C SER A 363 -8.18 25.46 -6.97
N VAL A 364 -8.18 25.65 -8.30
CA VAL A 364 -9.24 26.36 -9.03
C VAL A 364 -10.60 25.68 -8.84
N LEU A 365 -10.67 24.35 -8.98
CA LEU A 365 -11.91 23.60 -8.79
C LEU A 365 -12.43 23.69 -7.35
N PHE A 366 -11.52 23.71 -6.36
CA PHE A 366 -11.88 23.85 -4.95
C PHE A 366 -12.44 25.23 -4.63
N GLU A 367 -11.84 26.29 -5.18
CA GLU A 367 -12.23 27.69 -4.94
C GLU A 367 -13.50 28.09 -5.71
N LYS A 368 -13.59 27.72 -7.00
CA LYS A 368 -14.65 28.18 -7.89
C LYS A 368 -15.87 27.27 -7.91
N GLN A 369 -15.71 26.00 -7.53
CA GLN A 369 -16.77 24.97 -7.49
C GLN A 369 -17.66 24.96 -8.74
N PRO A 370 -17.09 24.86 -9.95
CA PRO A 370 -17.88 24.76 -11.17
C PRO A 370 -18.80 23.53 -11.12
N PRO A 371 -19.96 23.56 -11.81
CA PRO A 371 -20.91 22.44 -11.86
C PRO A 371 -20.40 21.35 -12.80
N CYS A 372 -19.27 20.72 -12.44
CA CYS A 372 -18.65 19.66 -13.22
C CYS A 372 -17.87 18.67 -12.34
N SER A 373 -17.77 17.44 -12.84
CA SER A 373 -16.82 16.43 -12.39
C SER A 373 -15.70 16.34 -13.39
N VAL A 374 -14.46 16.27 -12.93
CA VAL A 374 -13.30 16.20 -13.83
C VAL A 374 -12.31 15.10 -13.44
N CYS A 375 -11.56 14.61 -14.43
CA CYS A 375 -10.29 13.93 -14.21
C CYS A 375 -9.25 14.37 -15.24
N HIS A 376 -7.99 14.13 -14.88
CA HIS A 376 -6.84 14.47 -15.70
C HIS A 376 -6.16 13.19 -16.18
N THR A 377 -5.96 13.08 -17.50
CA THR A 377 -5.18 12.03 -18.18
C THR A 377 -4.04 12.67 -18.99
N ASP A 378 -4.03 12.51 -20.31
CA ASP A 378 -3.35 13.33 -21.32
C ASP A 378 -4.10 14.65 -21.61
N ARG A 379 -5.38 14.70 -21.25
CA ARG A 379 -6.32 15.80 -21.42
C ARG A 379 -7.23 15.90 -20.19
N ILE A 380 -8.05 16.95 -20.11
CA ILE A 380 -9.07 17.03 -19.06
C ILE A 380 -10.34 16.36 -19.60
N LEU A 381 -10.83 15.34 -18.91
CA LEU A 381 -12.14 14.75 -19.15
C LEU A 381 -13.14 15.30 -18.13
N PHE A 382 -14.37 15.58 -18.54
CA PHE A 382 -15.39 16.13 -17.65
C PHE A 382 -16.82 15.67 -17.97
N TRP A 383 -17.66 15.68 -16.94
CA TRP A 383 -19.13 15.78 -17.08
C TRP A 383 -19.59 17.08 -16.43
N GLY A 384 -20.57 17.75 -17.02
CA GLY A 384 -21.04 19.07 -16.59
C GLY A 384 -20.70 20.18 -17.59
N ASP A 385 -20.48 21.39 -17.08
CA ASP A 385 -20.15 22.56 -17.90
C ASP A 385 -18.65 22.71 -18.15
N GLY A 386 -18.19 22.21 -19.31
CA GLY A 386 -16.79 22.34 -19.73
C GLY A 386 -16.38 23.74 -20.13
N LYS A 387 -17.32 24.59 -20.56
CA LYS A 387 -17.03 25.98 -20.93
C LYS A 387 -16.68 26.77 -19.68
N GLU A 388 -17.31 26.47 -18.55
CA GLU A 388 -16.95 27.11 -17.30
C GLU A 388 -15.55 26.71 -16.83
N ILE A 389 -15.17 25.43 -16.95
CA ILE A 389 -13.79 24.99 -16.69
C ILE A 389 -12.79 25.75 -17.57
N ALA A 390 -13.07 25.82 -18.88
CA ALA A 390 -12.22 26.50 -19.85
C ALA A 390 -12.07 28.00 -19.56
N LYS A 391 -13.04 28.65 -18.91
CA LYS A 391 -12.92 30.07 -18.50
C LYS A 391 -12.07 30.25 -17.24
N ILE A 392 -12.23 29.37 -16.25
CA ILE A 392 -11.63 29.54 -14.93
C ILE A 392 -10.21 28.98 -14.83
N TYR A 393 -9.84 28.03 -15.71
CA TYR A 393 -8.52 27.41 -15.74
C TYR A 393 -7.83 27.70 -17.08
N GLU A 394 -6.77 28.50 -17.03
CA GLU A 394 -5.89 28.82 -18.16
C GLU A 394 -6.60 29.02 -19.53
N PRO A 395 -7.55 29.97 -19.65
CA PRO A 395 -8.40 30.13 -20.84
C PRO A 395 -7.64 30.35 -22.15
N LYS A 396 -6.44 30.94 -22.08
CA LYS A 396 -5.59 31.21 -23.24
C LYS A 396 -4.91 29.97 -23.81
N ARG A 397 -4.85 28.87 -23.04
CA ARG A 397 -4.20 27.61 -23.42
C ARG A 397 -5.18 26.58 -23.98
N VAL A 398 -6.48 26.85 -23.97
CA VAL A 398 -7.50 25.91 -24.48
C VAL A 398 -7.38 25.77 -26.00
N LYS A 399 -7.09 24.56 -26.48
CA LYS A 399 -7.02 24.23 -27.92
C LYS A 399 -8.38 23.85 -28.48
N SER A 400 -9.08 22.94 -27.80
CA SER A 400 -10.37 22.42 -28.25
C SER A 400 -11.18 21.89 -27.07
N ILE A 401 -12.51 21.98 -27.22
CA ILE A 401 -13.48 21.31 -26.36
C ILE A 401 -14.28 20.37 -27.26
N THR A 402 -14.22 19.07 -27.01
CA THR A 402 -14.89 18.04 -27.83
C THR A 402 -15.57 17.00 -26.94
N SER A 403 -16.29 16.05 -27.55
CA SER A 403 -16.87 14.91 -26.85
C SER A 403 -15.94 13.70 -26.98
N PHE A 404 -15.83 12.94 -25.89
CA PHE A 404 -15.09 11.69 -25.79
C PHE A 404 -16.07 10.54 -25.54
N GLU A 405 -16.09 9.55 -26.43
CA GLU A 405 -16.92 8.36 -26.28
C GLU A 405 -16.30 7.37 -25.28
N ILE A 406 -17.16 6.74 -24.47
CA ILE A 406 -16.78 5.78 -23.45
C ILE A 406 -17.30 4.41 -23.88
N ASP A 407 -16.43 3.65 -24.55
CA ASP A 407 -16.78 2.32 -25.08
C ASP A 407 -17.11 1.31 -23.97
N ASP A 408 -16.26 1.25 -22.94
CA ASP A 408 -16.43 0.38 -21.78
C ASP A 408 -16.06 1.13 -20.49
N LEU A 409 -17.10 1.58 -19.76
CA LEU A 409 -16.92 2.28 -18.50
C LEU A 409 -16.24 1.41 -17.43
N VAL A 410 -16.50 0.10 -17.43
CA VAL A 410 -15.92 -0.85 -16.47
C VAL A 410 -14.42 -0.94 -16.69
N HIS A 411 -14.02 -1.08 -17.96
CA HIS A 411 -12.62 -1.05 -18.35
C HIS A 411 -11.97 0.30 -18.00
N ALA A 412 -12.61 1.43 -18.32
CA ALA A 412 -12.08 2.77 -18.05
C ALA A 412 -11.86 3.03 -16.55
N ILE A 413 -12.79 2.59 -15.69
CA ILE A 413 -12.69 2.66 -14.23
C ILE A 413 -11.51 1.82 -13.71
N ASN A 414 -11.32 0.62 -14.26
CA ASN A 414 -10.25 -0.29 -13.85
C ASN A 414 -8.86 0.14 -14.37
N ALA A 415 -8.81 0.81 -15.53
CA ALA A 415 -7.58 1.32 -16.12
C ALA A 415 -7.06 2.61 -15.44
N SER A 416 -7.95 3.43 -14.88
CA SER A 416 -7.58 4.74 -14.31
C SER A 416 -8.28 5.04 -12.99
N THR A 417 -7.49 5.19 -11.93
CA THR A 417 -7.98 5.61 -10.60
C THR A 417 -8.53 7.03 -10.60
N TYR A 418 -8.03 7.90 -11.48
CA TYR A 418 -8.54 9.26 -11.66
C TYR A 418 -9.92 9.25 -12.32
N PHE A 419 -10.09 8.42 -13.35
CA PHE A 419 -11.39 8.25 -14.02
C PHE A 419 -12.41 7.63 -13.07
N LYS A 420 -12.01 6.60 -12.29
CA LYS A 420 -12.83 6.06 -11.20
C LYS A 420 -13.30 7.15 -10.22
N SER A 421 -12.39 8.01 -9.77
CA SER A 421 -12.73 9.10 -8.86
C SER A 421 -13.70 10.11 -9.48
N MET A 422 -13.63 10.35 -10.80
CA MET A 422 -14.59 11.19 -11.53
C MET A 422 -15.96 10.53 -11.54
N VAL A 423 -16.05 9.25 -11.91
CA VAL A 423 -17.32 8.50 -11.90
C VAL A 423 -17.96 8.48 -10.51
N GLU A 424 -17.19 8.21 -9.46
CA GLU A 424 -17.69 8.23 -8.07
C GLU A 424 -18.24 9.59 -7.67
N HIS A 425 -17.56 10.68 -8.07
CA HIS A 425 -18.04 12.04 -7.82
C HIS A 425 -19.33 12.35 -8.59
N THR A 426 -19.39 11.98 -9.87
CA THR A 426 -20.56 12.22 -10.74
C THR A 426 -21.77 11.43 -10.27
N VAL A 427 -21.62 10.14 -9.96
CA VAL A 427 -22.71 9.31 -9.42
C VAL A 427 -23.19 9.87 -8.09
N ALA A 428 -22.27 10.26 -7.20
CA ALA A 428 -22.65 10.84 -5.92
C ALA A 428 -23.41 12.17 -6.09
N THR A 429 -23.01 13.00 -7.05
CA THR A 429 -23.70 14.25 -7.41
C THR A 429 -25.10 13.96 -7.97
N ALA A 430 -25.23 13.00 -8.90
CA ALA A 430 -26.51 12.60 -9.47
C ALA A 430 -27.49 12.10 -8.40
N LEU A 431 -26.98 11.34 -7.42
CA LEU A 431 -27.79 10.77 -6.35
C LEU A 431 -28.36 11.84 -5.41
N VAL A 432 -27.64 12.94 -5.16
CA VAL A 432 -28.11 14.02 -4.29
C VAL A 432 -28.84 15.15 -5.02
N ALA A 433 -28.73 15.22 -6.36
CA ALA A 433 -29.36 16.27 -7.15
C ALA A 433 -30.87 16.36 -6.88
N ASP A 434 -31.35 17.60 -6.69
CA ASP A 434 -32.73 17.98 -6.40
C ASP A 434 -33.36 17.34 -5.15
N LYS A 435 -32.52 16.92 -4.19
CA LYS A 435 -32.96 16.25 -2.95
C LYS A 435 -32.54 17.03 -1.71
N PRO A 436 -33.19 16.81 -0.55
CA PRO A 436 -32.84 17.40 0.74
C PRO A 436 -31.55 16.79 1.33
N LEU A 437 -30.51 16.65 0.51
CA LEU A 437 -29.24 16.01 0.82
C LEU A 437 -28.07 16.95 0.47
N MET A 438 -27.01 16.86 1.25
CA MET A 438 -25.74 17.52 1.00
C MET A 438 -24.68 16.48 0.68
N LEU A 439 -23.81 16.80 -0.27
CA LEU A 439 -22.66 15.97 -0.59
C LEU A 439 -21.43 16.45 0.19
N ARG A 440 -20.72 15.51 0.82
CA ARG A 440 -19.41 15.74 1.45
C ARG A 440 -18.45 14.61 1.10
N LYS A 441 -17.17 14.93 1.04
CA LYS A 441 -16.09 13.95 0.86
C LYS A 441 -15.32 13.81 2.16
N GLN A 442 -15.09 12.58 2.60
CA GLN A 442 -14.12 12.27 3.66
C GLN A 442 -13.12 11.26 3.12
N ASN A 443 -11.84 11.61 3.18
CA ASN A 443 -10.76 10.82 2.58
C ASN A 443 -11.08 10.52 1.09
N LYS A 444 -11.26 9.25 0.75
CA LYS A 444 -11.60 8.78 -0.60
C LYS A 444 -13.07 8.35 -0.76
N THR A 445 -13.95 8.71 0.18
CA THR A 445 -15.35 8.27 0.17
C THR A 445 -16.30 9.47 0.15
N TRP A 446 -17.33 9.38 -0.69
CA TRP A 446 -18.42 10.36 -0.76
C TRP A 446 -19.53 9.98 0.20
N TYR A 447 -20.14 10.98 0.82
CA TYR A 447 -21.25 10.85 1.76
C TYR A 447 -22.39 11.75 1.33
N ALA A 448 -23.57 11.16 1.16
CA ALA A 448 -24.81 11.91 1.13
C ALA A 448 -25.32 12.09 2.56
N ILE A 449 -25.61 13.33 2.96
CA ILE A 449 -25.95 13.72 4.33
C ILE A 449 -27.28 14.45 4.31
N THR A 450 -28.17 14.21 5.27
CA THR A 450 -29.44 14.95 5.32
C THR A 450 -29.21 16.45 5.57
N HIS A 451 -29.89 17.29 4.79
CA HIS A 451 -29.80 18.75 4.93
C HIS A 451 -30.53 19.19 6.21
N HIS A 452 -29.87 20.01 7.05
CA HIS A 452 -30.45 20.37 8.36
C HIS A 452 -31.75 21.17 8.23
N GLU A 453 -31.82 22.11 7.28
CA GLU A 453 -33.01 22.95 7.06
C GLU A 453 -34.19 22.18 6.47
N GLN A 454 -33.94 21.03 5.83
CA GLN A 454 -34.96 20.23 5.15
C GLN A 454 -35.23 18.90 5.87
N ALA A 455 -34.86 18.81 7.15
CA ALA A 455 -35.00 17.61 7.99
C ALA A 455 -36.43 17.05 8.04
N HIS A 456 -37.41 17.94 7.92
CA HIS A 456 -38.85 17.64 8.01
C HIS A 456 -39.52 17.50 6.63
N SER A 457 -38.78 17.60 5.53
CA SER A 457 -39.32 17.43 4.18
C SER A 457 -39.97 16.05 4.00
N ASP A 458 -40.99 15.96 3.14
CA ASP A 458 -41.66 14.69 2.82
C ASP A 458 -40.71 13.69 2.16
N ALA A 459 -39.72 14.19 1.41
CA ALA A 459 -38.67 13.37 0.80
C ALA A 459 -37.82 12.60 1.83
N LEU A 460 -37.73 13.05 3.10
CA LEU A 460 -37.03 12.33 4.18
C LEU A 460 -37.98 11.55 5.11
N LYS A 461 -39.27 11.43 4.75
CA LYS A 461 -40.27 10.74 5.59
C LYS A 461 -39.91 9.27 5.83
N SER A 462 -39.54 8.53 4.78
CA SER A 462 -39.14 7.12 4.89
C SER A 462 -37.96 6.92 5.85
N MET A 463 -37.01 7.86 5.87
CA MET A 463 -35.89 7.88 6.81
C MET A 463 -36.32 8.13 8.26
N ARG A 464 -37.21 9.10 8.49
CA ARG A 464 -37.78 9.37 9.82
C ARG A 464 -38.61 8.18 10.33
N ASP A 465 -39.40 7.57 9.46
CA ASP A 465 -40.21 6.40 9.79
C ASP A 465 -39.32 5.20 10.14
N ALA A 466 -38.26 4.96 9.34
CA ALA A 466 -37.28 3.92 9.62
C ALA A 466 -36.57 4.13 10.95
N LEU A 467 -36.33 5.38 11.37
CA LEU A 467 -35.67 5.71 12.65
C LEU A 467 -36.63 5.82 13.84
N SER A 468 -37.93 5.78 13.60
CA SER A 468 -38.93 5.82 14.66
C SER A 468 -38.90 4.54 15.48
N ARG A 469 -39.07 4.67 16.79
CA ARG A 469 -39.01 3.53 17.71
C ARG A 469 -40.09 3.64 18.78
N LYS A 470 -40.60 2.50 19.23
CA LYS A 470 -41.41 2.45 20.45
C LYS A 470 -40.50 2.20 21.65
N ASP A 471 -40.75 2.88 22.75
CA ASP A 471 -40.12 2.52 24.03
C ASP A 471 -40.78 1.30 24.67
N PHE A 472 -40.31 0.91 25.86
CA PHE A 472 -40.80 -0.26 26.58
C PHE A 472 -42.29 -0.12 26.97
N ASP A 473 -42.76 1.11 27.16
CA ASP A 473 -44.15 1.44 27.50
C ASP A 473 -45.04 1.59 26.25
N GLY A 474 -44.51 1.31 25.06
CA GLY A 474 -45.23 1.33 23.79
C GLY A 474 -45.43 2.72 23.18
N LYS A 475 -44.88 3.79 23.79
CA LYS A 475 -44.95 5.16 23.28
C LYS A 475 -44.03 5.32 22.07
N LEU A 476 -44.57 5.88 20.99
CA LEU A 476 -43.82 6.11 19.76
C LEU A 476 -42.95 7.36 19.88
N HIS A 477 -41.65 7.18 19.66
CA HIS A 477 -40.67 8.24 19.49
C HIS A 477 -40.39 8.42 18.00
N ASN A 478 -40.78 9.57 17.45
CA ASN A 478 -40.55 9.90 16.05
C ASN A 478 -39.05 9.96 15.75
N GLY A 479 -38.66 9.36 14.64
CA GLY A 479 -37.29 9.38 14.16
C GLY A 479 -36.86 10.79 13.75
N VAL A 480 -35.66 11.17 14.17
CA VAL A 480 -35.00 12.41 13.76
C VAL A 480 -33.82 12.08 12.87
N VAL A 481 -33.58 12.89 11.85
CA VAL A 481 -32.51 12.69 10.86
C VAL A 481 -31.30 13.58 11.08
N ASN A 482 -31.37 14.57 11.98
CA ASN A 482 -30.25 15.41 12.39
C ASN A 482 -30.52 16.05 13.76
N GLY A 483 -29.51 16.72 14.31
CA GLY A 483 -29.64 17.47 15.56
C GLY A 483 -28.29 17.90 16.14
N ARG A 484 -28.31 18.46 17.35
CA ARG A 484 -27.09 18.76 18.12
C ARG A 484 -26.56 17.52 18.82
N VAL A 485 -25.24 17.43 18.99
CA VAL A 485 -24.61 16.40 19.81
C VAL A 485 -24.65 16.85 21.27
N PRO A 486 -25.34 16.13 22.17
CA PRO A 486 -25.44 16.54 23.58
C PRO A 486 -24.06 16.60 24.24
N GLY A 487 -23.81 17.68 24.99
CA GLY A 487 -22.56 17.88 25.73
C GLY A 487 -21.41 18.47 24.92
N LEU A 488 -21.55 18.64 23.60
CA LEU A 488 -20.53 19.29 22.76
C LEU A 488 -21.08 20.61 22.20
N LYS A 489 -20.30 21.69 22.36
CA LYS A 489 -20.68 23.03 21.88
C LYS A 489 -20.47 23.11 20.36
N ASP A 490 -21.49 23.61 19.65
CA ASP A 490 -21.47 23.82 18.19
C ASP A 490 -21.15 22.56 17.36
N VAL A 491 -21.49 21.38 17.90
CA VAL A 491 -21.35 20.10 17.20
C VAL A 491 -22.73 19.55 16.84
N TYR A 492 -22.88 19.19 15.57
CA TYR A 492 -24.11 18.69 14.98
C TYR A 492 -23.90 17.31 14.39
N TRP A 493 -24.97 16.51 14.38
CA TRP A 493 -25.01 15.22 13.72
C TRP A 493 -26.11 15.19 12.67
N ALA A 494 -25.93 14.38 11.63
CA ALA A 494 -26.92 14.11 10.61
C ALA A 494 -26.84 12.65 10.16
N GLU A 495 -27.95 12.05 9.77
CA GLU A 495 -27.95 10.76 9.08
C GLU A 495 -27.24 10.91 7.74
N ALA A 496 -26.38 9.95 7.45
CA ALA A 496 -25.60 9.94 6.23
C ALA A 496 -25.58 8.53 5.63
N VAL A 497 -25.13 8.44 4.39
CA VAL A 497 -24.83 7.18 3.72
C VAL A 497 -23.55 7.36 2.93
N SER A 498 -22.60 6.44 3.10
CA SER A 498 -21.42 6.42 2.25
C SER A 498 -21.77 5.82 0.90
N LEU A 499 -21.26 6.44 -0.16
CA LEU A 499 -21.44 6.04 -1.55
C LEU A 499 -20.09 5.58 -2.09
N LYS A 500 -20.00 4.31 -2.50
CA LYS A 500 -18.78 3.73 -3.09
C LYS A 500 -19.11 2.93 -4.34
N ILE A 501 -18.22 2.97 -5.33
CA ILE A 501 -18.37 2.17 -6.56
C ILE A 501 -17.32 1.07 -6.57
N GLU A 502 -17.79 -0.16 -6.74
CA GLU A 502 -16.95 -1.34 -6.90
C GLU A 502 -17.32 -2.09 -8.18
N GLU A 503 -16.30 -2.62 -8.85
CA GLU A 503 -16.47 -3.57 -9.95
C GLU A 503 -16.38 -4.97 -9.36
N ARG A 504 -17.38 -5.81 -9.65
CA ARG A 504 -17.39 -7.23 -9.31
C ARG A 504 -18.07 -8.02 -10.44
N ASP A 505 -17.35 -9.00 -10.97
CA ASP A 505 -17.79 -9.88 -12.05
C ASP A 505 -18.19 -9.13 -13.33
N GLY A 506 -17.39 -8.11 -13.70
CA GLY A 506 -17.65 -7.26 -14.87
C GLY A 506 -18.85 -6.33 -14.71
N GLN A 507 -19.39 -6.21 -13.49
CA GLN A 507 -20.54 -5.36 -13.18
C GLN A 507 -20.16 -4.28 -12.18
N LEU A 508 -20.72 -3.08 -12.35
CA LEU A 508 -20.55 -1.99 -11.40
C LEU A 508 -21.63 -2.03 -10.33
N TRP A 509 -21.19 -1.86 -9.10
CA TRP A 509 -22.03 -1.89 -7.91
C TRP A 509 -21.84 -0.60 -7.10
N LEU A 510 -22.95 0.08 -6.83
CA LEU A 510 -23.03 1.15 -5.85
C LEU A 510 -23.26 0.54 -4.46
N LEU A 511 -22.26 0.63 -3.59
CA LEU A 511 -22.36 0.21 -2.20
C LEU A 511 -22.86 1.36 -1.34
N LEU A 512 -23.95 1.11 -0.62
CA LEU A 512 -24.55 2.06 0.32
C LEU A 512 -24.26 1.63 1.75
N GLN A 513 -23.57 2.45 2.54
CA GLN A 513 -23.38 2.13 3.96
C GLN A 513 -23.97 3.25 4.83
N PRO A 514 -25.16 3.04 5.43
CA PRO A 514 -25.75 4.01 6.34
C PRO A 514 -24.81 4.32 7.52
N ASP A 515 -24.59 5.60 7.77
CA ASP A 515 -23.72 6.14 8.81
C ASP A 515 -24.36 7.38 9.46
N VAL A 516 -23.66 7.99 10.41
CA VAL A 516 -24.02 9.26 11.04
C VAL A 516 -22.84 10.20 10.84
N TRP A 517 -23.08 11.33 10.17
CA TRP A 517 -22.09 12.37 9.96
C TRP A 517 -22.00 13.30 11.17
N ILE A 518 -20.79 13.75 11.52
CA ILE A 518 -20.55 14.74 12.57
C ILE A 518 -19.98 16.00 11.92
N SER A 519 -20.54 17.16 12.26
CA SER A 519 -20.08 18.47 11.79
C SER A 519 -19.75 19.37 12.99
N PRO A 520 -18.55 19.98 13.04
CA PRO A 520 -17.43 19.80 12.10
C PRO A 520 -16.76 18.42 12.27
N ASN A 521 -16.23 17.85 11.18
CA ASN A 521 -15.74 16.46 11.16
C ASN A 521 -14.62 16.17 12.16
N LYS A 522 -13.80 17.17 12.51
CA LYS A 522 -12.75 17.07 13.54
C LYS A 522 -13.27 16.64 14.92
N MET A 523 -14.54 16.92 15.22
CA MET A 523 -15.19 16.61 16.50
C MET A 523 -15.74 15.18 16.54
N ARG A 524 -15.56 14.38 15.48
CA ARG A 524 -16.11 13.02 15.40
C ARG A 524 -15.54 12.10 16.49
N GLU A 525 -14.27 12.27 16.85
CA GLU A 525 -13.60 11.49 17.91
C GLU A 525 -14.17 11.81 19.30
N GLU A 526 -14.54 13.07 19.56
CA GLU A 526 -15.20 13.47 20.80
C GLU A 526 -16.65 12.96 20.87
N ALA A 527 -17.32 12.79 19.72
CA ALA A 527 -18.69 12.28 19.62
C ALA A 527 -18.80 10.74 19.66
N THR A 528 -17.73 9.99 19.96
CA THR A 528 -17.72 8.52 19.85
C THR A 528 -18.77 7.84 20.74
N VAL A 529 -18.96 8.33 21.97
CA VAL A 529 -19.98 7.80 22.90
C VAL A 529 -21.39 8.03 22.35
N PHE A 530 -21.64 9.22 21.79
CA PHE A 530 -22.92 9.55 21.15
C PHE A 530 -23.18 8.65 19.94
N LEU A 531 -22.19 8.51 19.04
CA LEU A 531 -22.27 7.65 17.86
C LEU A 531 -22.54 6.19 18.23
N ARG A 532 -21.86 5.66 19.26
CA ARG A 532 -22.10 4.31 19.78
C ARG A 532 -23.53 4.14 20.26
N LYS A 533 -24.03 5.03 21.12
CA LYS A 533 -25.43 5.00 21.63
C LYS A 533 -26.47 5.06 20.50
N LYS A 534 -26.19 5.83 19.45
CA LYS A 534 -27.11 5.99 18.32
C LYS A 534 -27.14 4.79 17.38
N LYS A 535 -26.02 4.07 17.28
CA LYS A 535 -25.87 2.89 16.39
C LYS A 535 -26.14 1.56 17.09
N ILE A 536 -26.12 1.51 18.41
CA ILE A 536 -26.22 0.25 19.18
C ILE A 536 -27.51 -0.53 18.91
N TYR A 537 -28.59 0.11 18.43
CA TYR A 537 -29.86 -0.55 18.11
C TYR A 537 -30.05 -0.82 16.60
N ARG A 538 -29.06 -0.50 15.75
CA ARG A 538 -29.15 -0.68 14.29
C ARG A 538 -28.82 -2.10 13.85
N TRP A 539 -29.46 -3.09 14.45
CA TRP A 539 -29.22 -4.50 14.14
C TRP A 539 -30.15 -4.97 13.03
N ASN A 540 -29.69 -5.89 12.17
CA ASN A 540 -30.41 -6.60 11.11
C ASN A 540 -31.67 -5.92 10.55
N LYS A 541 -32.82 -6.02 11.25
CA LYS A 541 -34.09 -5.40 10.83
C LYS A 541 -33.99 -3.88 10.67
N GLN A 542 -33.44 -3.19 11.67
CA GLN A 542 -33.29 -1.74 11.65
C GLN A 542 -32.29 -1.29 10.57
N ALA A 543 -31.19 -2.03 10.40
CA ALA A 543 -30.22 -1.77 9.33
C ALA A 543 -30.84 -1.97 7.94
N SER A 544 -31.65 -3.02 7.76
CA SER A 544 -32.38 -3.29 6.51
C SER A 544 -33.42 -2.22 6.20
N ASN A 545 -34.17 -1.76 7.21
CA ASN A 545 -35.14 -0.66 7.06
C ASN A 545 -34.45 0.64 6.70
N LEU A 546 -33.32 0.96 7.37
CA LEU A 546 -32.56 2.17 7.09
C LEU A 546 -31.93 2.13 5.70
N LEU A 547 -31.44 0.97 5.25
CA LEU A 547 -30.96 0.79 3.88
C LEU A 547 -32.10 1.01 2.86
N SER A 548 -33.28 0.43 3.10
CA SER A 548 -34.45 0.66 2.22
C SER A 548 -34.84 2.13 2.18
N ALA A 549 -34.87 2.82 3.31
CA ALA A 549 -35.17 4.24 3.36
C ALA A 549 -34.14 5.07 2.58
N TRP A 550 -32.84 4.74 2.68
CA TRP A 550 -31.82 5.40 1.85
C TRP A 550 -32.01 5.15 0.36
N ILE A 551 -32.34 3.92 -0.05
CA ILE A 551 -32.64 3.61 -1.47
C ILE A 551 -33.83 4.44 -1.94
N GLU A 552 -34.90 4.53 -1.14
CA GLU A 552 -36.08 5.33 -1.46
C GLU A 552 -35.76 6.82 -1.57
N VAL A 553 -34.98 7.38 -0.64
CA VAL A 553 -34.55 8.78 -0.71
C VAL A 553 -33.70 9.02 -1.96
N LEU A 554 -32.74 8.15 -2.26
CA LEU A 554 -31.78 8.36 -3.35
C LEU A 554 -32.36 8.08 -4.74
N LEU A 555 -33.26 7.10 -4.87
CA LEU A 555 -33.74 6.56 -6.15
C LEU A 555 -35.25 6.69 -6.35
N GLY A 556 -36.01 7.15 -5.35
CA GLY A 556 -37.46 7.35 -5.43
C GLY A 556 -38.30 6.08 -5.22
N GLY A 557 -37.68 4.93 -4.92
CA GLY A 557 -38.40 3.68 -4.68
C GLY A 557 -37.52 2.52 -4.23
N VAL A 558 -38.15 1.39 -3.89
CA VAL A 558 -37.45 0.16 -3.43
C VAL A 558 -37.97 -1.06 -4.19
N GLY A 559 -37.06 -1.84 -4.76
CA GLY A 559 -37.28 -3.24 -5.17
C GLY A 559 -37.82 -3.50 -6.59
N LYS A 560 -38.35 -2.51 -7.34
CA LYS A 560 -38.93 -2.75 -8.67
C LYS A 560 -38.32 -1.86 -9.77
N GLY A 561 -37.49 -2.45 -10.62
CA GLY A 561 -36.90 -1.78 -11.79
C GLY A 561 -35.67 -0.92 -11.46
N ASP A 562 -35.30 -0.09 -12.41
CA ASP A 562 -34.13 0.78 -12.35
C ASP A 562 -34.56 2.25 -12.29
N ALA A 563 -33.86 3.04 -11.49
CA ALA A 563 -34.06 4.48 -11.41
C ALA A 563 -32.99 5.20 -12.23
N SER A 564 -33.40 6.24 -12.96
CA SER A 564 -32.48 7.12 -13.68
C SER A 564 -32.11 8.31 -12.79
N VAL A 565 -30.81 8.51 -12.55
CA VAL A 565 -30.27 9.66 -11.81
C VAL A 565 -29.33 10.44 -12.73
N THR A 566 -29.46 11.77 -12.75
CA THR A 566 -28.71 12.63 -13.65
C THR A 566 -27.90 13.65 -12.86
N ALA A 567 -26.58 13.72 -13.09
CA ALA A 567 -25.74 14.80 -12.61
C ALA A 567 -25.65 15.92 -13.65
N TYR A 568 -25.51 17.15 -13.15
CA TYR A 568 -25.34 18.35 -13.98
C TYR A 568 -26.41 18.47 -15.07
N LYS A 569 -27.67 18.35 -14.64
CA LYS A 569 -28.83 18.56 -15.50
C LYS A 569 -28.70 19.94 -16.18
N ASP A 570 -29.13 20.03 -17.42
CA ASP A 570 -29.11 21.25 -18.23
C ASP A 570 -27.70 21.75 -18.65
N THR A 571 -26.65 20.94 -18.47
CA THR A 571 -25.29 21.21 -19.00
C THR A 571 -25.03 20.47 -20.32
N GLU A 572 -23.99 20.91 -21.06
CA GLU A 572 -23.60 20.33 -22.35
C GLU A 572 -23.26 18.83 -22.27
N HIS A 573 -22.61 18.41 -21.18
CA HIS A 573 -22.23 17.02 -20.95
C HIS A 573 -22.84 16.50 -19.65
N SER A 574 -24.18 16.51 -19.56
CA SER A 574 -24.90 15.89 -18.44
C SER A 574 -24.63 14.38 -18.36
N ALA A 575 -24.65 13.81 -17.15
CA ALA A 575 -24.33 12.40 -16.93
C ALA A 575 -25.51 11.65 -16.30
N GLN A 576 -26.13 10.74 -17.05
CA GLN A 576 -27.24 9.93 -16.59
C GLN A 576 -26.82 8.49 -16.29
N PHE A 577 -27.13 8.00 -15.09
CA PHE A 577 -26.90 6.63 -14.66
C PHE A 577 -28.24 5.94 -14.38
N GLN A 578 -28.32 4.66 -14.72
CA GLN A 578 -29.43 3.78 -14.32
C GLN A 578 -28.95 2.87 -13.19
N ILE A 579 -29.67 2.87 -12.07
CA ILE A 579 -29.31 2.13 -10.87
C ILE A 579 -30.50 1.30 -10.44
N SER A 580 -30.28 0.01 -10.21
CA SER A 580 -31.33 -0.88 -9.73
C SER A 580 -31.80 -0.47 -8.35
N MET A 581 -33.11 -0.33 -8.18
CA MET A 581 -33.73 -0.08 -6.87
C MET A 581 -33.76 -1.32 -5.99
N ARG A 582 -33.28 -2.47 -6.50
CA ARG A 582 -33.17 -3.73 -5.76
C ARG A 582 -31.71 -3.99 -5.38
N SER A 583 -31.46 -4.13 -4.08
CA SER A 583 -30.15 -4.56 -3.58
C SER A 583 -29.86 -6.03 -3.90
N ALA A 584 -28.59 -6.38 -4.06
CA ALA A 584 -28.19 -7.76 -4.25
C ALA A 584 -28.46 -8.62 -3.01
N PHE A 585 -28.71 -9.90 -3.25
CA PHE A 585 -28.92 -10.92 -2.22
C PHE A 585 -27.97 -12.08 -2.45
N SER A 586 -27.51 -12.70 -1.37
CA SER A 586 -26.76 -13.95 -1.39
C SER A 586 -27.58 -15.07 -0.74
N ARG A 587 -27.48 -16.28 -1.29
CA ARG A 587 -28.15 -17.49 -0.80
C ARG A 587 -27.12 -18.60 -0.65
N ARG A 588 -27.34 -19.50 0.31
CA ARG A 588 -26.47 -20.67 0.48
C ARG A 588 -26.68 -21.66 -0.67
N SER A 589 -25.59 -22.17 -1.22
CA SER A 589 -25.63 -23.32 -2.14
C SER A 589 -25.96 -24.57 -1.32
N ASP A 590 -26.82 -25.44 -1.83
CA ASP A 590 -27.16 -26.71 -1.19
C ASP A 590 -26.00 -27.73 -1.21
N LYS A 591 -24.92 -27.43 -1.94
CA LYS A 591 -23.71 -28.24 -1.96
C LYS A 591 -22.72 -27.73 -0.92
N ASN A 592 -22.61 -28.46 0.20
CA ASN A 592 -21.36 -28.50 0.95
C ASN A 592 -20.30 -29.09 0.01
N VAL A 593 -19.42 -28.24 -0.52
CA VAL A 593 -18.15 -28.66 -1.15
C VAL A 593 -17.03 -28.21 -0.23
#